data_AF-A0A0H3BX04-F1
#
_entry.id   AF-A0A0H3BX04-F1
#
_cell.length_a   1.000
_cell.length_b   1.000
_cell.length_c   1.000
_cell.angle_alpha   90.00
_cell.angle_beta   90.00
_cell.angle_gamma   90.00
#
_symmetry.space_group_name_H-M   'P 1'
#
loop_
_entity.id
_entity.type
_entity.pdbx_description
1 polymer ?
#
loop_
_entity_poly.entity_id
_entity_poly.type
_entity_poly.pdbx_seq_one_letter_code
_entity_poly.pdbx_strand_id
1 'polypeptide(L)'
;MTKAIKLVILSLFLFTTVFLSVRQASADLMMDGVTYSESIDSDTFSSNSEEVDNIWEKDRDFGKQRGFEAGKNGYGPNVSQDKIQVPNNIKYPNQYKNGYQEGYSQGWHQEHPFQGVIFNVFSWIWNVMSGLFT
;
A
#
# COMPACT_ATOMS: atom_id res chain seq x y z
N MET A 1 -21.19 0.66 -34.45
CA MET A 1 -19.90 1.08 -33.86
C MET A 1 -19.87 2.52 -33.34
N THR A 2 -20.51 3.49 -34.02
CA THR A 2 -20.49 4.93 -33.61
C THR A 2 -21.23 5.26 -32.31
N LYS A 3 -22.22 4.44 -31.90
CA LYS A 3 -22.99 4.66 -30.66
C LYS A 3 -22.17 4.38 -29.38
N ALA A 4 -21.34 3.33 -29.41
CA ALA A 4 -20.47 2.97 -28.27
C ALA A 4 -19.36 4.01 -28.06
N ILE A 5 -18.76 4.50 -29.14
CA ILE A 5 -17.72 5.53 -29.11
C ILE A 5 -18.26 6.84 -28.51
N LYS A 6 -19.49 7.24 -28.87
CA LYS A 6 -20.13 8.44 -28.29
C LYS A 6 -20.38 8.31 -26.78
N LEU A 7 -20.70 7.11 -26.30
CA LEU A 7 -20.95 6.84 -24.87
C LEU A 7 -19.65 6.89 -24.05
N VAL A 8 -18.56 6.34 -24.59
CA VAL A 8 -17.22 6.39 -23.97
C VAL A 8 -16.69 7.83 -23.89
N ILE A 9 -16.87 8.63 -24.94
CA ILE A 9 -16.46 10.05 -24.96
C ILE A 9 -17.27 10.88 -23.96
N LEU A 10 -18.58 10.61 -23.82
CA LEU A 10 -19.43 11.30 -22.84
C LEU A 10 -19.02 10.99 -21.40
N SER A 11 -18.62 9.74 -21.12
CA SER A 11 -18.09 9.34 -19.81
C SER A 11 -16.79 10.06 -19.47
N LEU A 12 -15.87 10.20 -20.43
CA LEU A 12 -14.60 10.90 -20.22
C LEU A 12 -14.80 12.39 -19.89
N PHE A 13 -15.78 13.05 -20.53
CA PHE A 13 -16.12 14.45 -20.25
C PHE A 13 -16.78 14.66 -18.88
N LEU A 14 -17.55 13.69 -18.38
CA LEU A 14 -18.17 13.76 -17.05
C LEU A 14 -17.17 13.58 -15.91
N PHE A 15 -16.08 12.81 -16.11
CA PHE A 15 -15.05 12.64 -15.08
C PHE A 15 -14.17 13.88 -14.90
N THR A 16 -13.97 14.70 -15.93
CA THR A 16 -13.17 15.93 -15.83
C THR A 16 -13.80 17.01 -14.95
N THR A 17 -15.12 17.07 -14.82
CA THR A 17 -15.80 18.11 -14.03
C THR A 17 -15.78 17.81 -12.53
N VAL A 18 -15.78 16.54 -12.12
CA VAL A 18 -15.69 16.13 -10.70
C VAL A 18 -14.31 16.43 -10.11
N PHE A 19 -13.25 16.42 -10.93
CA PHE A 19 -11.88 16.65 -10.48
C PHE A 19 -11.60 18.09 -10.02
N LEU A 20 -12.44 19.07 -10.39
CA LEU A 20 -12.26 20.49 -10.01
C LEU A 20 -12.87 20.84 -8.64
N SER A 21 -13.56 19.90 -7.98
CA SER A 21 -14.16 20.13 -6.65
C SER A 21 -13.33 19.60 -5.49
N VAL A 22 -12.20 18.92 -5.73
CA VAL A 22 -11.24 18.56 -4.69
C VAL A 22 -10.35 19.78 -4.40
N ARG A 23 -10.97 20.82 -3.83
CA ARG A 23 -10.24 21.87 -3.12
C ARG A 23 -9.70 21.25 -1.82
N GLN A 24 -8.38 21.14 -1.80
CA GLN A 24 -7.48 21.10 -0.64
C GLN A 24 -8.12 21.56 0.69
N ALA A 25 -8.24 20.62 1.64
CA ALA A 25 -8.40 20.90 3.06
C ALA A 25 -7.18 20.29 3.77
N SER A 26 -6.24 21.15 4.13
CA SER A 26 -5.06 20.86 4.93
C SER A 26 -5.27 21.40 6.36
N ALA A 27 -4.70 20.70 7.34
CA ALA A 27 -4.84 20.81 8.81
C ALA A 27 -6.12 20.14 9.34
N ASP A 28 -6.07 19.21 10.30
CA ASP A 28 -5.36 19.30 11.58
C ASP A 28 -5.08 17.89 12.15
N LEU A 29 -3.83 17.58 12.51
CA LEU A 29 -3.48 16.32 13.20
C LEU A 29 -3.59 16.57 14.71
N MET A 30 -4.81 16.46 15.23
CA MET A 30 -5.02 16.28 16.66
C MET A 30 -4.78 14.81 17.01
N MET A 31 -3.63 14.55 17.62
CA MET A 31 -3.33 13.31 18.33
C MET A 31 -4.12 13.33 19.64
N ASP A 32 -5.24 12.61 19.68
CA ASP A 32 -5.99 12.33 20.91
C ASP A 32 -5.90 10.83 21.25
N GLY A 33 -5.68 10.58 22.53
CA GLY A 33 -5.14 9.33 23.07
C GLY A 33 -6.08 8.14 22.94
N VAL A 34 -5.48 6.98 22.66
CA VAL A 34 -6.16 5.69 22.85
C VAL A 34 -5.57 5.02 24.08
N THR A 35 -6.39 5.10 25.13
CA THR A 35 -6.32 4.41 26.42
C THR A 35 -6.06 2.91 26.24
N TYR A 36 -5.03 2.40 26.93
CA TYR A 36 -4.82 0.97 27.14
C TYR A 36 -5.92 0.43 28.05
N SER A 37 -6.78 -0.45 27.53
CA SER A 37 -7.64 -1.30 28.36
C SER A 37 -7.03 -2.70 28.43
N GLU A 38 -6.44 -2.97 29.58
CA GLU A 38 -6.09 -4.29 30.09
C GLU A 38 -7.36 -5.07 30.42
N SER A 39 -7.43 -6.33 29.98
CA SER A 39 -8.27 -7.35 30.61
C SER A 39 -7.60 -8.71 30.47
N ILE A 40 -7.32 -9.30 31.63
CA ILE A 40 -6.53 -10.48 31.92
C ILE A 40 -7.36 -11.78 31.85
N ASP A 41 -6.63 -12.87 31.61
CA ASP A 41 -6.87 -14.30 31.88
C ASP A 41 -7.74 -15.15 30.94
N SER A 42 -7.05 -16.06 30.23
CA SER A 42 -7.21 -17.49 30.52
C SER A 42 -5.94 -18.28 30.23
N ASP A 43 -5.50 -18.98 31.27
CA ASP A 43 -4.29 -19.76 31.42
C ASP A 43 -4.12 -20.94 30.44
N THR A 44 -2.84 -21.30 30.24
CA THR A 44 -2.31 -22.62 29.87
C THR A 44 -2.22 -23.00 28.38
N PHE A 45 -0.95 -23.08 27.93
CA PHE A 45 -0.39 -23.85 26.80
C PHE A 45 -0.03 -23.11 25.49
N SER A 46 0.80 -22.05 25.50
CA SER A 46 1.35 -21.53 24.22
C SER A 46 2.66 -20.72 24.27
N SER A 47 3.63 -21.11 25.10
CA SER A 47 4.86 -20.33 25.30
C SER A 47 5.77 -20.19 24.07
N ASN A 48 5.58 -21.02 23.03
CA ASN A 48 6.40 -20.97 21.81
C ASN A 48 5.72 -20.25 20.63
N SER A 49 4.39 -20.13 20.61
CA SER A 49 3.71 -19.46 19.49
C SER A 49 3.78 -17.95 19.62
N GLU A 50 3.59 -17.41 20.83
CA GLU A 50 3.62 -15.96 21.05
C GLU A 50 4.99 -15.35 20.77
N GLU A 51 6.10 -16.00 21.16
CA GLU A 51 7.45 -15.51 20.86
C GLU A 51 7.73 -15.57 19.34
N VAL A 52 7.27 -16.62 18.68
CA VAL A 52 7.41 -16.78 17.22
C VAL A 52 6.58 -15.72 16.48
N ASP A 53 5.34 -15.50 16.88
CA ASP A 53 4.42 -14.51 16.31
C ASP A 53 4.93 -13.08 16.54
N ASN A 54 5.47 -12.79 17.73
CA ASN A 54 6.09 -11.49 18.04
C ASN A 54 7.33 -11.22 17.16
N ILE A 55 8.20 -12.22 16.93
CA ILE A 55 9.37 -12.03 16.07
C ILE A 55 8.98 -11.93 14.60
N TRP A 56 7.96 -12.70 14.18
CA TRP A 56 7.39 -12.68 12.85
C TRP A 56 6.82 -11.30 12.50
N GLU A 57 6.02 -10.72 13.40
CA GLU A 57 5.45 -9.38 13.26
C GLU A 57 6.54 -8.31 13.32
N LYS A 58 7.49 -8.41 14.25
CA LYS A 58 8.62 -7.46 14.36
C LYS A 58 9.43 -7.39 13.07
N ASP A 59 9.76 -8.52 12.46
CA ASP A 59 10.55 -8.55 11.22
C ASP A 59 9.75 -8.00 10.04
N ARG A 60 8.44 -8.25 10.00
CA ARG A 60 7.51 -7.67 9.00
C ARG A 60 7.44 -6.15 9.13
N ASP A 61 7.25 -5.64 10.34
CA ASP A 61 7.14 -4.20 10.60
C ASP A 61 8.45 -3.47 10.33
N PHE A 62 9.58 -4.06 10.70
CA PHE A 62 10.89 -3.53 10.35
C PHE A 62 11.10 -3.50 8.82
N GLY A 63 10.65 -4.55 8.12
CA GLY A 63 10.56 -4.56 6.67
C GLY A 63 9.75 -3.39 6.14
N LYS A 64 8.53 -3.20 6.66
CA LYS A 64 7.60 -2.14 6.26
C LYS A 64 8.18 -0.74 6.44
N GLN A 65 8.82 -0.45 7.57
CA GLN A 65 9.45 0.84 7.80
C GLN A 65 10.58 1.12 6.78
N ARG A 66 11.46 0.13 6.55
CA ARG A 66 12.56 0.26 5.57
C ARG A 66 12.06 0.38 4.15
N GLY A 67 11.02 -0.37 3.82
CA GLY A 67 10.34 -0.30 2.53
C GLY A 67 9.78 1.09 2.29
N PHE A 68 9.07 1.64 3.27
CA PHE A 68 8.45 2.96 3.19
C PHE A 68 9.46 4.07 2.88
N GLU A 69 10.56 4.12 3.62
CA GLU A 69 11.63 5.11 3.36
C GLU A 69 12.24 4.96 1.97
N ALA A 70 12.46 3.72 1.50
CA ALA A 70 12.99 3.48 0.16
C ALA A 70 11.97 3.81 -0.94
N GLY A 71 10.68 3.57 -0.69
CA GLY A 71 9.58 3.82 -1.64
C GLY A 71 9.39 5.28 -1.98
N LYS A 72 9.67 6.18 -1.03
CA LYS A 72 9.60 7.65 -1.21
C LYS A 72 10.39 8.16 -2.41
N ASN A 73 11.50 7.51 -2.73
CA ASN A 73 12.36 7.85 -3.87
C ASN A 73 12.36 6.75 -4.94
N GLY A 74 11.36 5.87 -4.90
CA GLY A 74 11.23 4.75 -5.81
C GLY A 74 10.87 5.18 -7.23
N TYR A 75 11.29 4.40 -8.22
CA TYR A 75 10.93 4.65 -9.62
C TYR A 75 9.45 4.33 -9.90
N GLY A 76 8.84 3.43 -9.14
CA GLY A 76 7.45 3.01 -9.31
C GLY A 76 6.89 2.39 -8.04
N PRO A 77 5.60 2.01 -8.02
CA PRO A 77 4.90 1.54 -6.83
C PRO A 77 5.30 0.13 -6.36
N ASN A 78 6.08 -0.59 -7.16
CA ASN A 78 6.40 -1.99 -6.94
C ASN A 78 7.91 -2.23 -6.99
N VAL A 79 8.38 -3.09 -6.09
CA VAL A 79 9.75 -3.60 -6.05
C VAL A 79 9.71 -5.12 -6.02
N SER A 80 10.64 -5.75 -6.74
CA SER A 80 10.71 -7.21 -6.81
C SER A 80 11.43 -7.80 -5.59
N GLN A 81 10.91 -8.90 -5.04
CA GLN A 81 11.43 -9.50 -3.79
C GLN A 81 12.88 -10.00 -3.87
N ASP A 82 13.35 -10.36 -5.06
CA ASP A 82 14.73 -10.74 -5.35
C ASP A 82 15.70 -9.57 -5.18
N LYS A 83 15.23 -8.33 -5.40
CA LYS A 83 16.05 -7.12 -5.26
C LYS A 83 16.10 -6.59 -3.83
N ILE A 84 15.26 -7.11 -2.94
CA ILE A 84 15.21 -6.68 -1.53
C ILE A 84 16.33 -7.38 -0.77
N GLN A 85 17.30 -6.59 -0.33
CA GLN A 85 18.37 -7.06 0.55
C GLN A 85 17.84 -7.25 1.97
N VAL A 86 18.06 -8.42 2.54
CA VAL A 86 17.62 -8.76 3.90
C VAL A 86 18.78 -8.54 4.86
N PRO A 87 18.64 -7.69 5.89
CA PRO A 87 19.66 -7.51 6.92
C PRO A 87 19.94 -8.80 7.70
N ASN A 88 21.18 -8.95 8.19
CA ASN A 88 21.62 -10.17 8.90
C ASN A 88 20.87 -10.46 10.21
N ASN A 89 20.17 -9.47 10.78
CA ASN A 89 19.44 -9.58 12.06
C ASN A 89 17.98 -10.00 11.90
N ILE A 90 17.56 -10.43 10.70
CA ILE A 90 16.19 -10.86 10.41
C ILE A 90 16.07 -12.37 10.56
N LYS A 91 15.15 -12.83 11.41
CA LYS A 91 14.86 -14.25 11.65
C LYS A 91 13.91 -14.80 10.58
N TYR A 92 13.00 -13.97 10.07
CA TYR A 92 12.04 -14.34 9.03
C TYR A 92 12.19 -13.47 7.75
N PRO A 93 13.12 -13.83 6.84
CA PRO A 93 13.41 -13.07 5.62
C PRO A 93 12.17 -12.80 4.74
N ASN A 94 11.28 -13.79 4.63
CA ASN A 94 10.06 -13.65 3.82
C ASN A 94 9.12 -12.59 4.39
N GLN A 95 9.01 -12.51 5.72
CA GLN A 95 8.13 -11.53 6.37
C GLN A 95 8.69 -10.12 6.27
N TYR A 96 10.01 -10.00 6.47
CA TYR A 96 10.71 -8.75 6.19
C TYR A 96 10.48 -8.30 4.74
N LYS A 97 10.64 -9.18 3.75
CA LYS A 97 10.43 -8.84 2.33
C LYS A 97 8.98 -8.46 2.03
N ASN A 98 8.01 -9.18 2.57
CA ASN A 98 6.58 -8.86 2.43
C ASN A 98 6.27 -7.48 3.01
N GLY A 99 6.71 -7.22 4.24
CA GLY A 99 6.57 -5.92 4.88
C GLY A 99 7.25 -4.82 4.05
N TYR A 100 8.46 -5.07 3.57
CA TYR A 100 9.21 -4.13 2.75
C TYR A 100 8.47 -3.76 1.46
N GLN A 101 7.90 -4.71 0.73
CA GLN A 101 7.11 -4.39 -0.47
C GLN A 101 5.88 -3.55 -0.14
N GLU A 102 5.17 -3.91 0.94
CA GLU A 102 4.00 -3.15 1.38
C GLU A 102 4.38 -1.71 1.72
N GLY A 103 5.40 -1.53 2.55
CA GLY A 103 5.93 -0.22 2.92
C GLY A 103 6.40 0.58 1.69
N TYR A 104 7.15 -0.06 0.79
CA TYR A 104 7.65 0.58 -0.43
C TYR A 104 6.54 1.15 -1.29
N SER A 105 5.48 0.37 -1.50
CA SER A 105 4.33 0.85 -2.26
C SER A 105 3.63 2.02 -1.58
N GLN A 106 3.48 1.98 -0.24
CA GLN A 106 2.89 3.06 0.54
C GLN A 106 3.74 4.35 0.47
N GLY A 107 5.05 4.23 0.65
CA GLY A 107 5.99 5.37 0.57
C GLY A 107 6.01 6.01 -0.81
N TRP A 108 5.97 5.20 -1.87
CA TRP A 108 5.91 5.71 -3.23
C TRP A 108 4.63 6.48 -3.51
N HIS A 109 3.46 5.93 -3.14
CA HIS A 109 2.18 6.63 -3.33
C HIS A 109 2.10 7.93 -2.53
N GLN A 110 2.74 8.00 -1.35
CA GLN A 110 2.77 9.20 -0.53
C GLN A 110 3.51 10.35 -1.21
N GLU A 111 4.71 10.11 -1.77
CA GLU A 111 5.52 11.17 -2.40
C GLU A 111 5.15 11.42 -3.86
N HIS A 112 4.49 10.46 -4.49
CA HIS A 112 4.09 10.53 -5.90
C HIS A 112 2.56 10.50 -6.08
N PRO A 113 1.76 11.33 -5.39
CA PRO A 113 0.30 11.21 -5.39
C PRO A 113 -0.31 11.35 -6.80
N PHE A 114 0.20 12.28 -7.60
CA PHE A 114 -0.26 12.44 -8.99
C PHE A 114 0.12 11.26 -9.88
N GLN A 115 1.35 10.74 -9.76
CA GLN A 115 1.78 9.58 -10.54
C GLN A 115 1.08 8.30 -10.07
N GLY A 116 0.75 8.19 -8.79
CA GLY A 116 -0.04 7.10 -8.23
C GLY A 116 -1.47 7.07 -8.77
N VAL A 117 -2.13 8.24 -8.85
CA VAL A 117 -3.45 8.33 -9.52
C VAL A 117 -3.34 7.92 -10.98
N ILE A 118 -2.33 8.41 -11.71
CA ILE A 118 -2.11 8.05 -13.11
C ILE A 118 -1.89 6.54 -13.25
N PHE A 119 -1.02 5.95 -12.43
CA PHE A 119 -0.73 4.52 -12.46
C PHE A 119 -1.96 3.67 -12.16
N ASN A 120 -2.81 4.09 -11.21
CA ASN A 120 -4.08 3.42 -10.93
C ASN A 120 -5.05 3.48 -12.12
N VAL A 121 -5.18 4.63 -12.77
CA VAL A 121 -6.02 4.78 -13.97
C VAL A 121 -5.50 3.89 -15.11
N PHE A 122 -4.17 3.88 -15.35
CA PHE A 122 -3.57 3.01 -16.36
C PHE A 122 -3.77 1.52 -16.04
N SER A 123 -3.57 1.11 -14.79
CA SER A 123 -3.81 -0.26 -14.32
C SER A 123 -5.25 -0.70 -14.56
N TRP A 124 -6.22 0.18 -14.26
CA TRP A 124 -7.63 -0.08 -14.51
C TRP A 124 -7.96 -0.23 -16.01
N ILE A 125 -7.49 0.69 -16.85
CA ILE A 125 -7.68 0.62 -18.31
C ILE A 125 -7.10 -0.68 -18.86
N TRP A 126 -5.89 -1.04 -18.43
CA TRP A 126 -5.24 -2.26 -18.89
C TRP A 126 -5.99 -3.51 -18.47
N ASN A 127 -6.50 -3.55 -17.24
CA ASN A 127 -7.32 -4.67 -16.75
C ASN A 127 -8.59 -4.85 -17.60
N VAL A 128 -9.33 -3.77 -17.87
CA VAL A 128 -10.50 -3.80 -18.77
C VAL A 128 -10.14 -4.29 -20.17
N MET A 129 -9.04 -3.78 -20.73
CA MET A 129 -8.59 -4.20 -22.07
C MET A 129 -8.17 -5.67 -22.10
N SER A 130 -7.48 -6.16 -21.06
CA SER A 130 -7.07 -7.56 -20.98
C SER A 130 -8.25 -8.53 -20.97
N GLY A 131 -9.38 -8.13 -20.37
CA GLY A 131 -10.63 -8.89 -20.41
C GLY A 131 -11.37 -8.86 -21.74
N LEU A 132 -11.02 -7.96 -22.67
CA LEU A 132 -11.61 -7.90 -24.02
C LEU A 132 -10.83 -8.73 -25.05
N PHE A 133 -9.58 -9.05 -24.77
CA PHE A 133 -8.70 -9.86 -25.63
C PHE A 133 -8.44 -11.27 -25.08
N THR A 134 -9.17 -11.65 -24.03
CA THR A 134 -9.28 -13.03 -23.51
C THR A 134 -10.62 -13.60 -23.96
#